data_AF-A0AAW2J651-F1
#
_entry.id   AF-A0AAW2J651-F1
#
_cell.length_a   1.000
_cell.length_b   1.000
_cell.length_c   1.000
_cell.angle_alpha   90.00
_cell.angle_beta   90.00
_cell.angle_gamma   90.00
#
_symmetry.space_group_name_H-M   'P 1'
#
loop_
_entity.id
_entity.type
_entity.pdbx_description
1 polymer ?
#
loop_
_entity_poly.entity_id
_entity_poly.type
_entity_poly.pdbx_seq_one_letter_code
_entity_poly.pdbx_strand_id
1 'polypeptide(L)'
;MYPDYAKKPRNVRLGLCTNDFAPHGQYGRTYSCWPIIITPYNLPPSMCMSSKYMFLTMVIPGLSNPKHLIDVYLEPLIEELLQLWHHGRKACYFDWHRQFLPEHHPYRRNKKAFTKNRIENKVARPRLTGNQPLDRVANISLAVEMPLSLPDGYSSDHKWTKKTIFWDLSYWSTLLIQHNLDVMHIEKNVFDSIFNTIMDIKGKIKDNMNAHRNLKIIWNRPELELDERRPNIMPKVVYTLVKEQKRRVCEWIRGLKFPDGYASNLPRCVDMTELRMHGMKSHDWHVFMQKLIQIAFREMLPEHVWSALTKVSLLLQRICSTTVDVHKFHELENSVSIIMCNLEKIFPPAFIDSIEHLIVHLSYEARVGGPV
;
A
#
# COMPACT_ATOMS: atom_id res chain seq x y z
N MET A 1 15.96 13.83 22.72
CA MET A 1 15.14 13.92 21.50
C MET A 1 14.36 15.23 21.52
N TYR A 2 14.33 15.97 20.40
CA TYR A 2 13.95 17.38 20.22
C TYR A 2 12.62 17.85 20.87
N PRO A 3 12.63 18.49 22.05
CA PRO A 3 11.43 18.88 22.80
C PRO A 3 10.59 19.96 22.09
N ASP A 4 11.27 20.88 21.39
CA ASP A 4 10.63 22.00 20.70
C ASP A 4 9.96 21.57 19.39
N TYR A 5 10.40 20.46 18.80
CA TYR A 5 9.75 19.86 17.65
C TYR A 5 8.42 19.24 18.06
N ALA A 6 8.39 18.43 19.13
CA ALA A 6 7.19 17.74 19.62
C ALA A 6 6.04 18.69 20.02
N LYS A 7 6.35 19.93 20.40
CA LYS A 7 5.36 20.97 20.76
C LYS A 7 4.64 21.60 19.56
N LYS A 8 5.07 21.34 18.31
CA LYS A 8 4.47 21.96 17.12
C LYS A 8 3.06 21.41 16.82
N PRO A 9 2.03 22.26 16.67
CA PRO A 9 0.65 21.83 16.42
C PRO A 9 0.44 21.05 15.12
N ARG A 10 1.39 21.14 14.17
CA ARG A 10 1.34 20.50 12.86
C ARG A 10 1.83 19.04 12.88
N ASN A 11 2.36 18.58 14.00
CA ASN A 11 2.89 17.22 14.10
C ASN A 11 1.77 16.22 14.33
N VAL A 12 1.81 15.13 13.58
CA VAL A 12 0.83 14.04 13.71
C VAL A 12 1.07 13.31 15.02
N ARG A 13 0.01 13.20 15.82
CA ARG A 13 -0.09 12.40 17.04
C ARG A 13 -0.92 11.18 16.67
N LEU A 14 -0.29 10.01 16.73
CA LEU A 14 -0.98 8.74 16.54
C LEU A 14 -1.30 8.18 17.91
N GLY A 15 -2.53 7.70 18.08
CA GLY A 15 -2.87 6.85 19.21
C GLY A 15 -3.06 5.44 18.71
N LEU A 16 -2.55 4.52 19.52
CA LEU A 16 -2.61 3.10 19.28
C LEU A 16 -3.54 2.51 20.32
N CYS A 17 -4.56 1.78 19.86
CA CYS A 17 -5.49 1.10 20.73
C CYS A 17 -5.63 -0.37 20.34
N THR A 18 -5.90 -1.19 21.34
CA THR A 18 -6.03 -2.64 21.19
C THR A 18 -6.93 -3.16 22.29
N ASN A 19 -7.72 -4.18 21.98
CA ASN A 19 -8.63 -4.80 22.93
C ASN A 19 -8.70 -6.31 22.67
N ASP A 20 -8.96 -7.09 23.73
CA ASP A 20 -9.15 -8.53 23.63
C ASP A 20 -10.51 -8.87 23.01
N PHE A 21 -10.55 -9.89 22.16
CA PHE A 21 -11.78 -10.53 21.72
C PHE A 21 -11.57 -12.05 21.62
N ALA A 22 -12.45 -12.81 22.28
CA ALA A 22 -12.48 -14.26 22.21
C ALA A 22 -13.47 -14.72 21.11
N PRO A 23 -13.01 -15.28 19.98
CA PRO A 23 -13.88 -15.65 18.86
C PRO A 23 -14.72 -16.91 19.12
N HIS A 24 -14.31 -17.74 20.08
CA HIS A 24 -15.07 -18.89 20.53
C HIS A 24 -15.55 -18.58 21.94
N GLY A 25 -16.86 -18.51 22.16
CA GLY A 25 -17.46 -18.22 23.48
C GLY A 25 -17.02 -19.21 24.57
N GLN A 26 -17.59 -19.09 25.77
CA GLN A 26 -17.14 -19.76 27.02
C GLN A 26 -16.89 -21.28 27.00
N TYR A 27 -17.26 -21.99 25.92
CA TYR A 27 -17.16 -23.45 25.79
C TYR A 27 -16.17 -23.94 24.70
N GLY A 28 -15.46 -23.04 24.01
CA GLY A 28 -14.41 -23.40 23.04
C GLY A 28 -13.00 -23.41 23.64
N ARG A 29 -12.01 -23.98 22.94
CA ARG A 29 -10.58 -23.86 23.32
C ARG A 29 -10.24 -22.38 23.52
N THR A 30 -9.56 -22.04 24.62
CA THR A 30 -9.15 -20.65 24.93
C THR A 30 -8.28 -20.11 23.80
N TYR A 31 -8.83 -19.16 23.05
CA TYR A 31 -8.19 -18.49 21.94
C TYR A 31 -8.51 -16.99 22.07
N SER A 32 -7.48 -16.17 22.01
CA SER A 32 -7.49 -14.73 22.24
C SER A 32 -7.03 -14.03 20.96
N CYS A 33 -7.73 -12.98 20.56
CA CYS A 33 -7.47 -12.26 19.31
C CYS A 33 -7.45 -10.75 19.58
N TRP A 34 -6.31 -10.11 19.30
CA TRP A 34 -6.06 -8.71 19.64
C TRP A 34 -5.87 -7.88 18.36
N PRO A 35 -6.90 -7.17 17.87
CA PRO A 35 -6.73 -6.16 16.85
C PRO A 35 -5.90 -4.98 17.37
N ILE A 36 -4.95 -4.51 16.56
CA ILE A 36 -4.19 -3.27 16.76
C ILE A 36 -4.73 -2.21 15.82
N ILE A 37 -5.26 -1.13 16.39
CA ILE A 37 -5.86 -0.03 15.64
C ILE A 37 -5.06 1.24 15.88
N ILE A 38 -4.74 1.95 14.80
CA ILE A 38 -4.11 3.27 14.84
C ILE A 38 -5.14 4.34 14.49
N THR A 39 -5.12 5.46 15.20
CA THR A 39 -5.94 6.63 14.89
C THR A 39 -5.17 7.95 15.04
N PRO A 40 -5.40 8.96 14.18
CA PRO A 40 -4.79 10.28 14.31
C PRO A 40 -5.50 11.10 15.42
N TYR A 41 -4.84 11.24 16.56
CA TYR A 41 -5.30 11.99 17.73
C TYR A 41 -5.26 13.52 17.56
N ASN A 42 -4.82 14.03 16.40
CA ASN A 42 -4.95 15.46 16.07
C ASN A 42 -6.40 15.88 15.75
N LEU A 43 -7.29 14.91 15.50
CA LEU A 43 -8.69 15.18 15.19
C LEU A 43 -9.52 15.31 16.48
N PRO A 44 -10.65 16.05 16.45
CA PRO A 44 -11.58 16.09 17.59
C PRO A 44 -12.01 14.67 18.02
N PRO A 45 -12.31 14.44 19.32
CA PRO A 45 -12.63 13.11 19.85
C PRO A 45 -13.74 12.36 19.10
N SER A 46 -14.77 13.08 18.64
CA SER A 46 -15.87 12.51 17.85
C SER A 46 -15.45 12.02 16.46
N MET A 47 -14.31 12.51 15.95
CA MET A 47 -13.81 12.22 14.62
C MET A 47 -12.70 11.16 14.65
N CYS A 48 -11.74 11.23 15.58
CA CYS A 48 -10.68 10.20 15.68
C CYS A 48 -11.23 8.80 16.05
N MET A 49 -12.37 8.74 16.74
CA MET A 49 -13.06 7.48 17.08
C MET A 49 -14.02 7.00 15.96
N SER A 50 -14.11 7.72 14.84
CA SER A 50 -14.92 7.28 13.69
C SER A 50 -14.17 6.20 12.90
N SER A 51 -14.90 5.19 12.43
CA SER A 51 -14.34 4.05 11.67
C SER A 51 -13.55 4.47 10.41
N LYS A 52 -13.80 5.66 9.88
CA LYS A 52 -13.07 6.23 8.73
C LYS A 52 -11.63 6.63 9.04
N TYR A 53 -11.28 6.78 10.32
CA TYR A 53 -9.97 7.22 10.80
C TYR A 53 -9.31 6.22 11.76
N MET A 54 -9.90 5.03 11.88
CA MET A 54 -9.35 3.90 12.62
C MET A 54 -8.78 2.89 11.62
N PHE A 55 -7.47 2.69 11.67
CA PHE A 55 -6.75 1.79 10.79
C PHE A 55 -6.40 0.51 11.55
N LEU A 56 -7.06 -0.60 11.21
CA LEU A 56 -6.63 -1.91 11.70
C LEU A 56 -5.30 -2.24 11.02
N THR A 57 -4.24 -2.28 11.80
CA THR A 57 -2.86 -2.42 11.31
C THR A 57 -2.29 -3.80 11.55
N MET A 58 -2.80 -4.51 12.56
CA MET A 58 -2.38 -5.87 12.87
C MET A 58 -3.51 -6.58 13.62
N VAL A 59 -3.56 -7.91 13.49
CA VAL A 59 -4.36 -8.77 14.35
C VAL A 59 -3.41 -9.79 14.96
N ILE A 60 -3.41 -9.89 16.29
CA ILE A 60 -2.54 -10.79 17.04
C ILE A 60 -3.39 -11.94 17.59
N PRO A 61 -3.45 -13.09 16.90
CA PRO A 61 -4.08 -14.29 17.43
C PRO A 61 -3.14 -15.08 18.35
N GLY A 62 -3.67 -15.69 19.40
CA GLY A 62 -2.89 -16.56 20.28
C GLY A 62 -3.75 -17.32 21.29
N LEU A 63 -3.24 -18.43 21.82
CA LEU A 63 -3.92 -19.21 22.87
C LEU A 63 -3.97 -18.46 24.21
N SER A 64 -3.15 -17.43 24.37
CA SER A 64 -2.96 -16.66 25.60
C SER A 64 -2.79 -15.16 25.32
N ASN A 65 -3.01 -14.36 26.35
CA ASN A 65 -3.04 -12.90 26.28
C ASN A 65 -1.65 -12.31 25.94
N PRO A 66 -1.51 -11.49 24.89
CA PRO A 66 -0.24 -10.94 24.45
C PRO A 66 0.22 -9.71 25.24
N LYS A 67 -0.46 -9.26 26.31
CA LYS A 67 -0.18 -7.99 27.05
C LYS A 67 1.31 -7.70 27.31
N HIS A 68 2.07 -8.70 27.76
CA HIS A 68 3.51 -8.52 28.08
C HIS A 68 4.43 -8.63 26.86
N LEU A 69 3.88 -9.00 25.71
CA LEU A 69 4.56 -9.18 24.42
C LEU A 69 3.98 -8.26 23.34
N ILE A 70 3.09 -7.33 23.70
CA ILE A 70 2.34 -6.56 22.71
C ILE A 70 3.25 -5.61 21.95
N ASP A 71 4.24 -5.05 22.63
CA ASP A 71 5.35 -4.28 22.09
C ASP A 71 6.12 -5.04 21.00
N VAL A 72 6.26 -6.35 21.12
CA VAL A 72 6.90 -7.24 20.12
C VAL A 72 6.11 -7.31 18.83
N TYR A 73 4.79 -7.48 18.93
CA TYR A 73 3.92 -7.48 17.75
C TYR A 73 3.82 -6.09 17.14
N LEU A 74 3.91 -5.04 17.97
CA LEU A 74 3.90 -3.67 17.50
C LEU A 74 5.21 -3.26 16.82
N GLU A 75 6.27 -4.07 16.87
CA GLU A 75 7.60 -3.69 16.40
C GLU A 75 7.71 -3.43 14.88
N PRO A 76 7.17 -4.26 13.97
CA PRO A 76 7.16 -3.93 12.53
C PRO A 76 6.42 -2.62 12.25
N LEU A 77 5.33 -2.39 12.98
CA LEU A 77 4.57 -1.15 12.91
C LEU A 77 5.38 0.03 13.48
N ILE A 78 6.05 -0.14 14.62
CA ILE A 78 6.90 0.88 15.24
C ILE A 78 8.12 1.16 14.36
N GLU A 79 8.69 0.17 13.67
CA GLU A 79 9.76 0.33 12.69
C GLU A 79 9.30 1.10 11.45
N GLU A 80 8.12 0.81 10.91
CA GLU A 80 7.53 1.60 9.84
C GLU A 80 7.29 3.06 10.29
N LEU A 81 6.82 3.25 11.52
CA LEU A 81 6.64 4.57 12.14
C LEU A 81 7.97 5.28 12.42
N LEU A 82 9.02 4.55 12.79
CA LEU A 82 10.36 5.06 13.05
C LEU A 82 11.13 5.33 11.76
N GLN A 83 10.94 4.55 10.69
CA GLN A 83 11.42 4.88 9.35
C GLN A 83 10.73 6.14 8.83
N LEU A 84 9.42 6.25 9.05
CA LEU A 84 8.65 7.46 8.77
C LEU A 84 9.15 8.66 9.60
N TRP A 85 9.67 8.42 10.81
CA TRP A 85 10.26 9.42 11.70
C TRP A 85 11.70 9.85 11.32
N HIS A 86 12.60 8.89 11.06
CA HIS A 86 14.02 9.11 10.80
C HIS A 86 14.30 9.54 9.35
N HIS A 87 13.56 9.00 8.38
CA HIS A 87 13.66 9.42 6.99
C HIS A 87 12.65 10.50 6.63
N GLY A 88 11.73 10.82 7.56
CA GLY A 88 11.04 12.11 7.67
C GLY A 88 10.36 12.63 6.39
N ARG A 89 10.12 11.73 5.44
CA ARG A 89 9.38 11.88 4.20
C ARG A 89 8.65 10.56 4.04
N LYS A 90 7.39 10.61 3.58
CA LYS A 90 6.61 9.39 3.27
C LYS A 90 7.51 8.36 2.58
N ALA A 91 7.55 7.13 3.10
CA ALA A 91 8.25 6.03 2.45
C ALA A 91 7.80 5.97 0.98
N CYS A 92 8.76 6.07 0.07
CA CYS A 92 8.53 6.22 -1.35
C CYS A 92 9.35 5.15 -2.06
N TYR A 93 8.65 4.26 -2.75
CA TYR A 93 9.22 3.14 -3.51
C TYR A 93 9.33 3.51 -5.01
N PHE A 94 9.40 4.80 -5.30
CA PHE A 94 9.61 5.29 -6.66
C PHE A 94 10.93 4.81 -7.21
N ASP A 95 10.89 4.35 -8.47
CA ASP A 95 12.04 3.87 -9.22
C ASP A 95 12.70 2.61 -8.60
N TRP A 96 11.92 1.90 -7.78
CA TRP A 96 12.33 0.62 -7.18
C TRP A 96 11.92 -0.57 -8.04
N HIS A 97 10.93 -0.41 -8.92
CA HIS A 97 10.38 -1.52 -9.68
C HIS A 97 11.22 -1.92 -10.90
N ARG A 98 12.12 -1.04 -11.39
CA ARG A 98 13.00 -1.36 -12.53
C ARG A 98 13.94 -2.53 -12.27
N GLN A 99 14.33 -2.76 -11.02
CA GLN A 99 15.24 -3.85 -10.65
C GLN A 99 14.62 -5.25 -10.85
N PHE A 100 13.29 -5.33 -10.98
CA PHE A 100 12.57 -6.59 -11.25
C PHE A 100 12.43 -6.89 -12.76
N LEU A 101 12.77 -5.94 -13.63
CA LEU A 101 12.69 -6.14 -15.09
C LEU A 101 13.89 -6.94 -15.60
N PRO A 102 13.84 -7.60 -16.77
CA PRO A 102 15.02 -8.21 -17.39
C PRO A 102 16.16 -7.18 -17.59
N GLU A 103 17.42 -7.59 -17.48
CA GLU A 103 18.59 -6.68 -17.56
C GLU A 103 18.64 -5.86 -18.86
N HIS A 104 18.20 -6.45 -19.97
CA HIS A 104 18.15 -5.82 -21.29
C HIS A 104 16.90 -4.95 -21.50
N HIS A 105 15.97 -4.88 -20.54
CA HIS A 105 14.74 -4.14 -20.70
C HIS A 105 15.00 -2.62 -20.85
N PRO A 106 14.39 -1.93 -21.84
CA PRO A 106 14.68 -0.52 -22.13
C PRO A 106 14.51 0.43 -20.94
N TYR A 107 13.55 0.15 -20.04
CA TYR A 107 13.31 1.00 -18.86
C TYR A 107 14.49 1.07 -17.90
N ARG A 108 15.32 0.02 -17.80
CA ARG A 108 16.53 0.04 -16.97
C ARG A 108 17.53 1.11 -17.40
N ARG A 109 17.59 1.41 -18.70
CA ARG A 109 18.48 2.44 -19.29
C ARG A 109 17.81 3.81 -19.44
N ASN A 110 16.53 3.93 -19.09
CA ASN A 110 15.79 5.18 -19.23
C ASN A 110 16.17 6.19 -18.14
N LYS A 111 17.00 7.17 -18.50
CA LYS A 111 17.51 8.24 -17.62
C LYS A 111 16.54 9.43 -17.43
N LYS A 112 15.42 9.45 -18.16
CA LYS A 112 14.49 10.60 -18.20
C LYS A 112 13.19 10.33 -17.46
N ALA A 113 12.59 9.16 -17.66
CA ALA A 113 11.24 8.87 -17.19
C ALA A 113 11.17 8.43 -15.71
N PHE A 114 12.30 8.10 -15.09
CA PHE A 114 12.43 7.68 -13.68
C PHE A 114 13.40 8.62 -12.95
N THR A 115 14.17 8.14 -11.97
CA THR A 115 15.17 8.98 -11.30
C THR A 115 16.14 9.60 -12.32
N LYS A 116 16.27 10.93 -12.27
CA LYS A 116 17.04 11.72 -13.22
C LYS A 116 18.47 11.19 -13.33
N ASN A 117 18.92 10.94 -14.56
CA ASN A 117 20.27 10.48 -14.88
C ASN A 117 20.66 9.11 -14.30
N ARG A 118 19.71 8.30 -13.80
CA ARG A 118 19.97 6.98 -13.22
C ARG A 118 19.75 5.85 -14.23
N ILE A 119 20.71 4.93 -14.30
CA ILE A 119 20.56 3.60 -14.91
C ILE A 119 20.37 2.58 -13.79
N GLU A 120 19.45 1.64 -13.97
CA GLU A 120 19.22 0.53 -13.03
C GLU A 120 20.00 -0.72 -13.45
N ASN A 121 21.13 -0.96 -12.76
CA ASN A 121 21.96 -2.15 -12.94
C ASN A 121 21.74 -3.20 -11.83
N LYS A 122 20.97 -2.89 -10.77
CA LYS A 122 20.72 -3.85 -9.70
C LYS A 122 19.76 -4.93 -10.16
N VAL A 123 20.04 -6.16 -9.76
CA VAL A 123 19.10 -7.28 -9.87
C VAL A 123 18.24 -7.28 -8.62
N ALA A 124 16.93 -7.50 -8.79
CA ALA A 124 16.02 -7.70 -7.67
C ALA A 124 16.58 -8.80 -6.76
N ARG A 125 16.51 -8.57 -5.45
CA ARG A 125 16.93 -9.60 -4.49
C ARG A 125 16.08 -10.85 -4.72
N PRO A 126 16.70 -12.04 -4.82
CA PRO A 126 15.94 -13.27 -4.98
C PRO A 126 15.01 -13.45 -3.77
N ARG A 127 13.83 -14.03 -4.02
CA ARG A 127 12.93 -14.45 -2.94
C ARG A 127 13.69 -15.47 -2.09
N LEU A 128 13.63 -15.30 -0.77
CA LEU A 128 14.19 -16.27 0.14
C LEU A 128 13.27 -17.49 0.19
N THR A 129 13.86 -18.69 0.21
CA THR A 129 13.14 -19.96 0.19
C THR A 129 13.75 -20.94 1.20
N GLY A 130 12.95 -21.90 1.66
CA GLY A 130 13.45 -22.94 2.55
C GLY A 130 13.93 -22.41 3.90
N ASN A 131 15.14 -22.81 4.27
CA ASN A 131 15.84 -22.34 5.48
C ASN A 131 16.56 -20.99 5.30
N GLN A 132 16.63 -20.42 4.08
CA GLN A 132 17.38 -19.17 3.88
C GLN A 132 16.91 -17.99 4.75
N PRO A 133 15.60 -17.79 5.01
CA PRO A 133 15.18 -16.77 5.96
C PRO A 133 15.47 -17.18 7.41
N LEU A 134 15.43 -18.48 7.75
CA LEU A 134 15.86 -19.00 9.06
C LEU A 134 17.33 -18.70 9.33
N ASP A 135 18.22 -18.95 8.37
CA ASP A 135 19.66 -18.70 8.50
C ASP A 135 19.95 -17.23 8.83
N ARG A 136 19.12 -16.30 8.32
CA ARG A 136 19.23 -14.87 8.59
C ARG A 136 18.78 -14.46 9.99
N VAL A 137 17.97 -15.29 10.65
CA VAL A 137 17.44 -15.02 11.99
C VAL A 137 17.88 -16.06 13.03
N ALA A 138 18.73 -17.00 12.65
CA ALA A 138 19.12 -18.14 13.48
C ALA A 138 19.85 -17.71 14.76
N ASN A 139 20.63 -16.62 14.66
CA ASN A 139 21.38 -16.05 15.78
C ASN A 139 20.60 -14.98 16.55
N ILE A 140 19.32 -14.78 16.22
CA ILE A 140 18.46 -13.77 16.83
C ILE A 140 17.57 -14.45 17.88
N SER A 141 17.43 -13.82 19.05
CA SER A 141 16.57 -14.29 20.14
C SER A 141 15.12 -14.49 19.70
N LEU A 142 14.44 -15.47 20.31
CA LEU A 142 13.03 -15.74 20.00
C LEU A 142 12.14 -14.56 20.38
N ALA A 143 11.00 -14.42 19.70
CA ALA A 143 10.05 -13.33 19.93
C ALA A 143 9.49 -13.31 21.36
N VAL A 144 9.49 -14.47 22.03
CA VAL A 144 9.08 -14.65 23.43
C VAL A 144 10.20 -14.33 24.43
N GLU A 145 11.44 -14.22 23.98
CA GLU A 145 12.58 -13.80 24.78
C GLU A 145 12.66 -12.26 24.77
N MET A 146 13.00 -11.66 25.91
CA MET A 146 13.27 -10.22 26.00
C MET A 146 14.76 -9.97 25.70
N PRO A 147 15.13 -9.46 24.51
CA PRO A 147 16.52 -9.16 24.22
C PRO A 147 16.92 -7.89 24.97
N LEU A 148 18.02 -7.95 25.74
CA LEU A 148 18.56 -6.79 26.45
C LEU A 148 19.23 -5.76 25.51
N SER A 149 19.57 -6.17 24.29
CA SER A 149 20.18 -5.35 23.24
C SER A 149 19.72 -5.80 21.85
N LEU A 150 19.86 -4.92 20.85
CA LEU A 150 19.59 -5.26 19.45
C LEU A 150 20.52 -6.38 18.98
N PRO A 151 20.06 -7.29 18.10
CA PRO A 151 20.90 -8.38 17.61
C PRO A 151 22.09 -7.86 16.78
N ASP A 152 23.20 -8.60 16.81
CA ASP A 152 24.37 -8.30 16.00
C ASP A 152 24.00 -8.27 14.51
N GLY A 153 24.46 -7.24 13.78
CA GLY A 153 24.11 -7.04 12.37
C GLY A 153 22.78 -6.32 12.13
N TYR A 154 22.05 -5.96 13.19
CA TYR A 154 20.87 -5.10 13.08
C TYR A 154 21.24 -3.73 12.49
N SER A 155 20.44 -3.28 11.52
CA SER A 155 20.63 -2.08 10.70
C SER A 155 21.62 -2.21 9.53
N SER A 156 22.72 -2.95 9.66
CA SER A 156 23.72 -3.16 8.60
C SER A 156 23.35 -4.32 7.68
N ASP A 157 23.21 -5.52 8.26
CA ASP A 157 23.10 -6.79 7.54
C ASP A 157 21.65 -7.25 7.45
N HIS A 158 20.86 -6.97 8.50
CA HIS A 158 19.43 -7.21 8.53
C HIS A 158 18.66 -6.15 9.33
N LYS A 159 17.33 -6.24 9.26
CA LYS A 159 16.40 -5.42 10.06
C LYS A 159 15.55 -6.27 11.02
N TRP A 160 15.89 -7.54 11.21
CA TRP A 160 15.22 -8.40 12.18
C TRP A 160 15.68 -8.11 13.60
N THR A 161 14.75 -7.93 14.53
CA THR A 161 15.01 -7.75 15.96
C THR A 161 14.82 -9.03 16.75
N LYS A 162 13.92 -9.91 16.28
CA LYS A 162 13.53 -11.17 16.93
C LYS A 162 13.22 -12.26 15.90
N LYS A 163 13.46 -13.51 16.28
CA LYS A 163 13.05 -14.72 15.55
C LYS A 163 11.63 -15.12 15.96
N THR A 164 10.69 -15.22 15.02
CA THR A 164 9.33 -15.72 15.33
C THR A 164 9.36 -17.18 15.79
N ILE A 165 8.46 -17.56 16.71
CA ILE A 165 8.27 -18.94 17.19
C ILE A 165 7.91 -19.91 16.05
N PHE A 166 7.37 -19.39 14.94
CA PHE A 166 7.02 -20.23 13.80
C PHE A 166 8.23 -20.94 13.20
N TRP A 167 9.43 -20.38 13.35
CA TRP A 167 10.68 -21.01 12.91
C TRP A 167 11.03 -22.29 13.67
N ASP A 168 10.42 -22.55 14.84
CA ASP A 168 10.61 -23.79 15.59
C ASP A 168 9.65 -24.90 15.12
N LEU A 169 8.67 -24.57 14.28
CA LEU A 169 7.79 -25.55 13.67
C LEU A 169 8.54 -26.27 12.55
N SER A 170 8.60 -27.60 12.63
CA SER A 170 9.35 -28.46 11.70
C SER A 170 8.95 -28.31 10.22
N TYR A 171 7.73 -27.84 9.95
CA TYR A 171 7.23 -27.64 8.60
C TYR A 171 7.37 -26.18 8.10
N TRP A 172 7.70 -25.21 8.96
CA TRP A 172 7.65 -23.79 8.59
C TRP A 172 8.65 -23.41 7.50
N SER A 173 9.85 -23.98 7.54
CA SER A 173 10.84 -23.81 6.48
C SER A 173 10.45 -24.50 5.18
N THR A 174 9.50 -25.44 5.20
CA THR A 174 8.98 -26.08 3.98
C THR A 174 7.92 -25.24 3.28
N LEU A 175 7.41 -24.18 3.94
CA LEU A 175 6.40 -23.31 3.35
C LEU A 175 7.01 -22.42 2.27
N LEU A 176 6.37 -22.43 1.09
CA LEU A 176 6.75 -21.55 -0.03
C LEU A 176 6.29 -20.09 0.19
N ILE A 177 5.32 -19.89 1.07
CA ILE A 177 4.80 -18.59 1.53
C ILE A 177 4.79 -18.62 3.06
N GLN A 178 5.52 -17.70 3.69
CA GLN A 178 5.62 -17.58 5.16
C GLN A 178 4.87 -16.36 5.72
N HIS A 179 4.27 -15.54 4.85
CA HIS A 179 3.47 -14.36 5.16
C HIS A 179 2.39 -14.20 4.10
N ASN A 180 1.21 -13.71 4.46
CA ASN A 180 0.10 -13.53 3.53
C ASN A 180 -0.28 -12.05 3.43
N LEU A 181 -0.32 -11.50 2.22
CA LEU A 181 -0.77 -10.13 2.00
C LEU A 181 -2.29 -10.09 1.85
N ASP A 182 -2.93 -9.17 2.58
CA ASP A 182 -4.36 -8.92 2.42
C ASP A 182 -4.60 -8.14 1.12
N VAL A 183 -4.85 -8.89 0.04
CA VAL A 183 -5.16 -8.33 -1.28
C VAL A 183 -6.36 -7.40 -1.22
N MET A 184 -7.37 -7.72 -0.40
CA MET A 184 -8.56 -6.89 -0.31
C MET A 184 -8.21 -5.50 0.24
N HIS A 185 -7.38 -5.46 1.29
CA HIS A 185 -6.93 -4.21 1.87
C HIS A 185 -6.01 -3.42 0.92
N ILE A 186 -5.08 -4.11 0.25
CA ILE A 186 -4.18 -3.49 -0.73
C ILE A 186 -4.99 -2.86 -1.87
N GLU A 187 -5.92 -3.62 -2.45
CA GLU A 187 -6.73 -3.17 -3.57
C GLU A 187 -7.58 -1.95 -3.21
N LYS A 188 -8.20 -1.93 -2.03
CA LYS A 188 -8.93 -0.76 -1.53
C LYS A 188 -8.02 0.48 -1.46
N ASN A 189 -6.84 0.35 -0.87
CA ASN A 189 -5.92 1.49 -0.69
C ASN A 189 -5.34 1.99 -2.02
N VAL A 190 -5.03 1.08 -2.94
CA VAL A 190 -4.60 1.40 -4.30
C VAL A 190 -5.71 2.12 -5.05
N PHE A 191 -6.94 1.62 -4.96
CA PHE A 191 -8.12 2.30 -5.51
C PHE A 191 -8.26 3.71 -4.94
N ASP A 192 -8.23 3.86 -3.62
CA ASP A 192 -8.37 5.15 -2.95
C ASP A 192 -7.29 6.12 -3.44
N SER A 193 -6.04 5.66 -3.55
CA SER A 193 -4.93 6.48 -4.04
C SER A 193 -5.14 6.92 -5.48
N ILE A 194 -5.52 6.00 -6.37
CA ILE A 194 -5.81 6.29 -7.79
C ILE A 194 -6.99 7.26 -7.91
N PHE A 195 -8.14 6.88 -7.36
CA PHE A 195 -9.40 7.60 -7.53
C PHE A 195 -9.33 9.00 -6.93
N ASN A 196 -8.81 9.14 -5.70
CA ASN A 196 -8.69 10.45 -5.07
C ASN A 196 -7.72 11.37 -5.84
N THR A 197 -6.65 10.81 -6.43
CA THR A 197 -5.68 11.58 -7.24
C THR A 197 -6.31 12.06 -8.55
N ILE A 198 -7.02 11.19 -9.27
CA ILE A 198 -7.68 11.52 -10.54
C ILE A 198 -8.83 12.50 -10.34
N MET A 199 -9.64 12.29 -9.30
CA MET A 199 -10.75 13.17 -8.94
C MET A 199 -10.28 14.41 -8.17
N ASP A 200 -8.99 14.54 -7.88
CA ASP A 200 -8.38 15.65 -7.14
C ASP A 200 -9.19 16.04 -5.88
N ILE A 201 -9.30 15.06 -4.98
CA ILE A 201 -10.02 15.19 -3.72
C ILE A 201 -9.11 15.81 -2.67
N LYS A 202 -9.41 17.05 -2.29
CA LYS A 202 -8.63 17.82 -1.31
C LYS A 202 -8.40 17.02 -0.02
N GLY A 203 -7.16 17.00 0.44
CA GLY A 203 -6.74 16.31 1.67
C GLY A 203 -6.54 14.81 1.54
N LYS A 204 -6.90 14.20 0.40
CA LYS A 204 -6.70 12.76 0.14
C LYS A 204 -5.68 12.46 -0.96
N ILE A 205 -5.33 13.45 -1.77
CA ILE A 205 -4.34 13.27 -2.85
C ILE A 205 -2.92 13.05 -2.30
N LYS A 206 -2.19 12.13 -2.93
CA LYS A 206 -0.76 11.93 -2.70
C LYS A 206 0.11 12.92 -3.48
N ASP A 207 -0.49 13.61 -4.47
CA ASP A 207 0.14 14.65 -5.25
C ASP A 207 -0.04 16.03 -4.61
N ASN A 208 1.03 16.60 -4.05
CA ASN A 208 0.96 17.88 -3.35
C ASN A 208 2.24 18.70 -3.58
N MET A 209 2.25 19.94 -3.12
CA MET A 209 3.40 20.84 -3.29
C MET A 209 4.72 20.26 -2.78
N ASN A 210 4.71 19.46 -1.70
CA ASN A 210 5.92 18.80 -1.21
C ASN A 210 6.39 17.70 -2.16
N ALA A 211 5.46 16.94 -2.75
CA ALA A 211 5.78 15.97 -3.80
C ALA A 211 6.47 16.68 -4.98
N HIS A 212 5.92 17.81 -5.45
CA HIS A 212 6.50 18.61 -6.54
C HIS A 212 7.87 19.23 -6.20
N ARG A 213 8.08 19.68 -4.96
CA ARG A 213 9.43 20.11 -4.51
C ARG A 213 10.44 18.97 -4.56
N ASN A 214 10.03 17.75 -4.19
CA ASN A 214 10.87 16.58 -4.32
C ASN A 214 11.12 16.22 -5.79
N LEU A 215 10.15 16.42 -6.69
CA LEU A 215 10.30 16.14 -8.13
C LEU A 215 11.52 16.84 -8.71
N LYS A 216 11.71 18.14 -8.44
CA LYS A 216 12.85 18.91 -8.96
C LYS A 216 14.21 18.27 -8.63
N ILE A 217 14.29 17.56 -7.50
CA ILE A 217 15.52 16.92 -7.03
C ILE A 217 15.71 15.53 -7.67
N ILE A 218 14.64 14.73 -7.77
CA ILE A 218 14.74 13.30 -8.11
C ILE A 218 14.27 12.94 -9.51
N TRP A 219 13.41 13.75 -10.15
CA TRP A 219 12.74 13.42 -11.40
C TRP A 219 12.96 14.49 -12.48
N ASN A 220 13.09 14.10 -13.75
CA ASN A 220 13.34 15.02 -14.86
C ASN A 220 12.06 15.39 -15.62
N ARG A 221 11.17 16.13 -14.96
CA ARG A 221 9.85 16.57 -15.46
C ARG A 221 9.68 18.08 -15.25
N PRO A 222 10.36 18.94 -16.03
CA PRO A 222 10.27 20.39 -15.86
C PRO A 222 8.83 20.91 -15.98
N GLU A 223 7.98 20.22 -16.74
CA GLU A 223 6.55 20.54 -16.88
C GLU A 223 5.74 20.36 -15.58
N LEU A 224 6.27 19.60 -14.62
CA LEU A 224 5.68 19.38 -13.30
C LEU A 224 6.45 20.14 -12.20
N GLU A 225 7.42 20.99 -12.51
CA GLU A 225 8.09 21.81 -11.50
C GLU A 225 7.17 22.96 -11.04
N LEU A 226 7.28 23.36 -9.77
CA LEU A 226 6.59 24.55 -9.26
C LEU A 226 7.21 25.80 -9.88
N ASP A 227 6.36 26.72 -10.36
CA ASP A 227 6.81 28.02 -10.84
C ASP A 227 7.38 28.85 -9.68
N GLU A 228 8.65 29.24 -9.76
CA GLU A 228 9.32 30.05 -8.75
C GLU A 228 8.67 31.43 -8.58
N ARG A 229 8.03 31.97 -9.63
CA ARG A 229 7.28 33.23 -9.59
C ARG A 229 5.92 33.07 -8.92
N ARG A 230 5.37 31.85 -8.91
CA ARG A 230 4.05 31.51 -8.34
C ARG A 230 4.12 30.19 -7.58
N PRO A 231 4.91 30.12 -6.48
CA PRO A 231 5.25 28.85 -5.83
C PRO A 231 4.07 28.15 -5.16
N ASN A 232 2.93 28.84 -5.01
CA ASN A 232 1.70 28.32 -4.40
C ASN A 232 0.69 27.76 -5.42
N ILE A 233 1.01 27.78 -6.72
CA ILE A 233 0.15 27.24 -7.77
C ILE A 233 0.71 25.91 -8.24
N MET A 234 -0.12 24.85 -8.18
CA MET A 234 0.24 23.53 -8.69
C MET A 234 0.21 23.53 -10.22
N PRO A 235 1.19 22.91 -10.89
CA PRO A 235 1.18 22.78 -12.34
C PRO A 235 0.02 21.88 -12.78
N LYS A 236 -0.42 22.05 -14.03
CA LYS A 236 -1.48 21.22 -14.59
C LYS A 236 -0.93 19.82 -14.88
N VAL A 237 -1.55 18.81 -14.29
CA VAL A 237 -1.18 17.41 -14.48
C VAL A 237 -2.16 16.69 -15.40
N VAL A 238 -1.67 15.70 -16.15
CA VAL A 238 -2.43 15.02 -17.21
C VAL A 238 -3.38 13.93 -16.69
N TYR A 239 -3.21 13.53 -15.43
CA TYR A 239 -3.98 12.46 -14.78
C TYR A 239 -5.13 12.98 -13.90
N THR A 240 -5.33 14.30 -13.81
CA THR A 240 -6.40 14.91 -12.99
C THR A 240 -7.53 15.42 -13.88
N LEU A 241 -8.76 15.11 -13.50
CA LEU A 241 -9.96 15.54 -14.20
C LEU A 241 -10.32 17.00 -13.91
N VAL A 242 -10.86 17.69 -14.90
CA VAL A 242 -11.48 19.01 -14.68
C VAL A 242 -12.88 18.84 -14.05
N LYS A 243 -13.41 19.91 -13.44
CA LYS A 243 -14.68 19.88 -12.68
C LYS A 243 -15.83 19.23 -13.46
N GLU A 244 -15.96 19.53 -14.76
CA GLU A 244 -17.02 18.97 -15.59
C GLU A 244 -16.85 17.46 -15.84
N GLN A 245 -15.62 16.99 -16.03
CA GLN A 245 -15.32 15.57 -16.13
C GLN A 245 -15.57 14.85 -14.79
N LYS A 246 -15.17 15.43 -13.66
CA LYS A 246 -15.49 14.89 -12.32
C LYS A 246 -17.01 14.71 -12.14
N ARG A 247 -17.80 15.72 -12.56
CA ARG A 247 -19.27 15.65 -12.53
C ARG A 247 -19.83 14.52 -13.38
N ARG A 248 -19.35 14.35 -14.62
CA ARG A 248 -19.72 13.23 -15.49
C ARG A 248 -19.45 11.86 -14.85
N VAL A 249 -18.30 11.70 -14.18
CA VAL A 249 -17.99 10.46 -13.45
C VAL A 249 -19.00 10.22 -12.32
N CYS A 250 -19.28 11.23 -11.50
CA CYS A 250 -20.24 11.11 -10.41
C CYS A 250 -21.66 10.80 -10.90
N GLU A 251 -22.12 11.46 -11.97
CA GLU A 251 -23.41 11.20 -12.60
C GLU A 251 -23.48 9.77 -13.18
N TRP A 252 -22.41 9.32 -13.84
CA TRP A 252 -22.30 7.95 -14.33
C TRP A 252 -22.40 6.94 -13.18
N ILE A 253 -21.67 7.13 -12.08
CA ILE A 253 -21.73 6.26 -10.90
C ILE A 253 -23.15 6.24 -10.29
N ARG A 254 -23.85 7.38 -10.23
CA ARG A 254 -25.25 7.45 -9.79
C ARG A 254 -26.22 6.71 -10.70
N GLY A 255 -25.88 6.53 -11.97
CA GLY A 255 -26.66 5.77 -12.94
C GLY A 255 -26.40 4.26 -12.90
N LEU A 256 -25.37 3.79 -12.19
CA LEU A 256 -25.01 2.38 -12.15
C LEU A 256 -26.08 1.55 -11.43
N LYS A 257 -26.41 0.41 -12.05
CA LYS A 257 -27.28 -0.63 -11.49
C LYS A 257 -26.57 -1.96 -11.59
N PHE A 258 -26.65 -2.76 -10.53
CA PHE A 258 -26.04 -4.08 -10.45
C PHE A 258 -27.08 -5.13 -10.09
N PRO A 259 -26.85 -6.41 -10.46
CA PRO A 259 -27.63 -7.52 -9.92
C PRO A 259 -27.57 -7.53 -8.38
N ASP A 260 -28.61 -8.13 -7.78
CA ASP A 260 -28.65 -8.27 -6.33
C ASP A 260 -27.43 -9.06 -5.81
N GLY A 261 -26.88 -8.63 -4.66
CA GLY A 261 -25.68 -9.22 -4.07
C GLY A 261 -24.34 -8.91 -4.74
N TYR A 262 -24.30 -8.24 -5.91
CA TYR A 262 -23.04 -7.97 -6.62
C TYR A 262 -22.26 -6.76 -6.08
N ALA A 263 -22.95 -5.64 -5.88
CA ALA A 263 -22.40 -4.41 -5.30
C ALA A 263 -23.46 -3.73 -4.44
N SER A 264 -23.04 -2.83 -3.54
CA SER A 264 -23.98 -2.03 -2.79
C SER A 264 -24.56 -0.92 -3.68
N ASN A 265 -25.53 -0.17 -3.14
CA ASN A 265 -26.14 0.96 -3.83
C ASN A 265 -25.13 2.13 -3.95
N LEU A 266 -24.19 2.02 -4.90
CA LEU A 266 -23.16 3.03 -5.21
C LEU A 266 -23.71 4.45 -5.37
N PRO A 267 -24.91 4.68 -5.94
CA PRO A 267 -25.52 6.00 -5.97
C PRO A 267 -25.60 6.71 -4.60
N ARG A 268 -25.76 5.95 -3.49
CA ARG A 268 -25.76 6.52 -2.13
C ARG A 268 -24.37 6.93 -1.63
N CYS A 269 -23.32 6.47 -2.31
CA CYS A 269 -21.93 6.78 -1.99
C CYS A 269 -21.43 8.04 -2.70
N VAL A 270 -22.20 8.61 -3.64
CA VAL A 270 -21.77 9.76 -4.44
C VAL A 270 -22.23 11.07 -3.78
N ASP A 271 -21.28 11.95 -3.48
CA ASP A 271 -21.51 13.33 -3.07
C ASP A 271 -21.37 14.25 -4.29
N MET A 272 -22.50 14.74 -4.79
CA MET A 272 -22.55 15.62 -5.97
C MET A 272 -22.08 17.05 -5.69
N THR A 273 -22.03 17.46 -4.43
CA THR A 273 -21.60 18.80 -4.03
C THR A 273 -20.07 18.87 -4.03
N GLU A 274 -19.44 17.90 -3.38
CA GLU A 274 -17.97 17.81 -3.28
C GLU A 274 -17.35 16.96 -4.39
N LEU A 275 -18.15 16.36 -5.27
CA LEU A 275 -17.74 15.48 -6.38
C LEU A 275 -16.80 14.34 -5.93
N ARG A 276 -17.19 13.64 -4.86
CA ARG A 276 -16.39 12.59 -4.22
C ARG A 276 -17.23 11.36 -3.86
N MET A 277 -16.54 10.28 -3.52
CA MET A 277 -17.15 9.06 -2.98
C MET A 277 -17.03 8.99 -1.45
N HIS A 278 -18.04 8.44 -0.79
CA HIS A 278 -18.03 8.15 0.64
C HIS A 278 -18.82 6.89 0.99
N GLY A 279 -18.47 6.22 2.09
CA GLY A 279 -19.29 5.16 2.66
C GLY A 279 -19.41 3.89 1.80
N MET A 280 -18.52 3.70 0.83
CA MET A 280 -18.37 2.44 0.10
C MET A 280 -17.86 1.36 1.06
N LYS A 281 -18.40 0.14 0.92
CA LYS A 281 -17.93 -1.04 1.65
C LYS A 281 -16.74 -1.68 0.92
N SER A 282 -16.02 -2.59 1.58
CA SER A 282 -14.87 -3.31 1.01
C SER A 282 -15.15 -3.89 -0.38
N HIS A 283 -16.27 -4.61 -0.55
CA HIS A 283 -16.66 -5.23 -1.81
C HIS A 283 -16.95 -4.23 -2.94
N ASP A 284 -17.43 -3.03 -2.63
CA ASP A 284 -17.67 -1.98 -3.62
C ASP A 284 -16.37 -1.49 -4.25
N TRP A 285 -15.30 -1.38 -3.45
CA TRP A 285 -13.97 -1.00 -3.94
C TRP A 285 -13.41 -2.07 -4.89
N HIS A 286 -13.59 -3.35 -4.56
CA HIS A 286 -13.18 -4.47 -5.43
C HIS A 286 -13.88 -4.44 -6.78
N VAL A 287 -15.21 -4.29 -6.77
CA VAL A 287 -15.99 -4.18 -8.01
C VAL A 287 -15.51 -2.99 -8.83
N PHE A 288 -15.24 -1.86 -8.19
CA PHE A 288 -14.80 -0.68 -8.91
C PHE A 288 -13.42 -0.88 -9.53
N MET A 289 -12.44 -1.30 -8.73
CA MET A 289 -11.06 -1.43 -9.16
C MET A 289 -10.86 -2.55 -10.20
N GLN A 290 -11.61 -3.66 -10.13
CA GLN A 290 -11.46 -4.77 -11.09
C GLN A 290 -12.32 -4.65 -12.35
N LYS A 291 -13.39 -3.84 -12.33
CA LYS A 291 -14.36 -3.79 -13.44
C LYS A 291 -14.65 -2.37 -13.92
N LEU A 292 -14.97 -1.46 -13.00
CA LEU A 292 -15.49 -0.15 -13.36
C LEU A 292 -14.39 0.84 -13.77
N ILE A 293 -13.18 0.73 -13.21
CA ILE A 293 -12.10 1.69 -13.48
C ILE A 293 -11.70 1.75 -14.96
N GLN A 294 -11.83 0.62 -15.67
CA GLN A 294 -11.54 0.49 -17.11
C GLN A 294 -12.52 1.30 -17.96
N ILE A 295 -13.72 1.57 -17.43
CA ILE A 295 -14.80 2.28 -18.12
C ILE A 295 -14.88 3.73 -17.63
N ALA A 296 -14.79 3.94 -16.31
CA ALA A 296 -15.04 5.20 -15.62
C ALA A 296 -14.26 6.40 -16.21
N PHE A 297 -13.03 6.15 -16.67
CA PHE A 297 -12.10 7.20 -17.08
C PHE A 297 -11.71 7.18 -18.56
N ARG A 298 -12.25 6.24 -19.35
CA ARG A 298 -11.80 5.96 -20.73
C ARG A 298 -11.84 7.16 -21.66
N GLU A 299 -12.90 7.96 -21.60
CA GLU A 299 -13.07 9.14 -22.46
C GLU A 299 -12.47 10.43 -21.88
N MET A 300 -11.92 10.37 -20.66
CA MET A 300 -11.54 11.56 -19.89
C MET A 300 -10.05 11.67 -19.63
N LEU A 301 -9.35 10.54 -19.54
CA LEU A 301 -7.92 10.47 -19.35
C LEU A 301 -7.17 10.22 -20.67
N PRO A 302 -5.94 10.72 -20.80
CA PRO A 302 -5.08 10.35 -21.92
C PRO A 302 -4.85 8.84 -21.98
N GLU A 303 -4.70 8.31 -23.20
CA GLU A 303 -4.57 6.87 -23.47
C GLU A 303 -3.49 6.19 -22.62
N HIS A 304 -2.33 6.82 -22.46
CA HIS A 304 -1.23 6.25 -21.67
C HIS A 304 -1.55 6.17 -20.17
N VAL A 305 -2.36 7.09 -19.63
CA VAL A 305 -2.81 7.06 -18.23
C VAL A 305 -3.89 5.99 -18.06
N TRP A 306 -4.93 6.04 -18.89
CA TRP A 306 -6.02 5.07 -18.86
C TRP A 306 -5.53 3.62 -19.06
N SER A 307 -4.60 3.41 -20.00
CA SER A 307 -3.99 2.09 -20.25
C SER A 307 -3.23 1.58 -19.03
N ALA A 308 -2.50 2.44 -18.31
CA ALA A 308 -1.80 2.04 -17.09
C ALA A 308 -2.78 1.60 -15.99
N LEU A 309 -3.85 2.36 -15.76
CA LEU A 309 -4.89 2.02 -14.79
C LEU A 309 -5.62 0.73 -15.15
N THR A 310 -5.94 0.56 -16.44
CA THR A 310 -6.58 -0.65 -16.96
C THR A 310 -5.70 -1.88 -16.74
N LYS A 311 -4.39 -1.77 -16.92
CA LYS A 311 -3.47 -2.89 -16.64
C LYS A 311 -3.42 -3.27 -15.16
N VAL A 312 -3.47 -2.29 -14.24
CA VAL A 312 -3.58 -2.59 -12.79
C VAL A 312 -4.90 -3.28 -12.49
N SER A 313 -6.00 -2.80 -13.08
CA SER A 313 -7.34 -3.42 -12.94
C SER A 313 -7.36 -4.87 -13.41
N LEU A 314 -6.82 -5.15 -14.59
CA LEU A 314 -6.75 -6.49 -15.16
C LEU A 314 -5.83 -7.42 -14.35
N LEU A 315 -4.73 -6.88 -13.83
CA LEU A 315 -3.84 -7.62 -12.92
C LEU A 315 -4.60 -8.06 -11.67
N LEU A 316 -5.25 -7.14 -10.96
CA LEU A 316 -6.00 -7.45 -9.73
C LEU A 316 -7.17 -8.38 -10.00
N GLN A 317 -7.91 -8.16 -11.09
CA GLN A 317 -8.97 -9.08 -11.53
C GLN A 317 -8.44 -10.50 -11.78
N ARG A 318 -7.23 -10.63 -12.31
CA ARG A 318 -6.62 -11.94 -12.60
C ARG A 318 -6.13 -12.63 -11.33
N ILE A 319 -5.57 -11.87 -10.39
CA ILE A 319 -5.13 -12.35 -9.06
C ILE A 319 -6.34 -12.87 -8.26
N CYS A 320 -7.45 -12.12 -8.25
CA CYS A 320 -8.68 -12.49 -7.54
C CYS A 320 -9.58 -13.45 -8.34
N SER A 321 -9.01 -14.21 -9.29
CA SER A 321 -9.76 -15.19 -10.07
C SER A 321 -9.95 -16.46 -9.25
N THR A 322 -11.15 -17.05 -9.30
CA THR A 322 -11.46 -18.34 -8.65
C THR A 322 -10.65 -19.52 -9.19
N THR A 323 -9.92 -19.34 -10.29
CA THR A 323 -9.07 -20.36 -10.91
C THR A 323 -7.68 -19.82 -11.17
N VAL A 324 -6.66 -20.54 -10.72
CA VAL A 324 -5.25 -20.20 -10.94
C VAL A 324 -4.68 -21.07 -12.04
N ASP A 325 -4.15 -20.43 -13.08
CA ASP A 325 -3.40 -21.06 -14.16
C ASP A 325 -1.92 -20.70 -13.99
N VAL A 326 -1.12 -21.65 -13.51
CA VAL A 326 0.27 -21.42 -13.07
C VAL A 326 1.12 -20.79 -14.17
N HIS A 327 0.94 -21.17 -15.43
CA HIS A 327 1.68 -20.60 -16.56
C HIS A 327 1.33 -19.13 -16.77
N LYS A 328 0.04 -18.78 -16.73
CA LYS A 328 -0.40 -17.38 -16.84
C LYS A 328 0.08 -16.55 -15.66
N PHE A 329 0.19 -17.13 -14.46
CA PHE A 329 0.71 -16.41 -13.31
C PHE A 329 2.22 -16.14 -13.39
N HIS A 330 3.01 -17.00 -14.04
CA HIS A 330 4.39 -16.68 -14.38
C HIS A 330 4.49 -15.47 -15.32
N GLU A 331 3.60 -15.36 -16.30
CA GLU A 331 3.54 -14.19 -17.18
C GLU A 331 3.09 -12.92 -16.42
N LEU A 332 2.17 -13.04 -15.46
CA LEU A 332 1.75 -11.94 -14.59
C LEU A 332 2.89 -11.44 -13.70
N GLU A 333 3.70 -12.33 -13.13
CA GLU A 333 4.88 -11.96 -12.34
C GLU A 333 5.89 -11.13 -13.16
N ASN A 334 6.05 -11.43 -14.44
CA ASN A 334 6.90 -10.62 -15.33
C ASN A 334 6.24 -9.29 -15.71
N SER A 335 4.91 -9.30 -15.86
CA SER A 335 4.14 -8.13 -16.30
C SER A 335 3.95 -7.10 -15.19
N VAL A 336 3.82 -7.52 -13.93
CA VAL A 336 3.52 -6.61 -12.80
C VAL A 336 4.60 -5.55 -12.64
N SER A 337 5.87 -5.89 -12.81
CA SER A 337 6.96 -4.90 -12.74
C SER A 337 6.87 -3.85 -13.83
N ILE A 338 6.43 -4.24 -15.04
CA ILE A 338 6.19 -3.29 -16.14
C ILE A 338 4.99 -2.38 -15.82
N ILE A 339 3.93 -2.93 -15.22
CA ILE A 339 2.75 -2.17 -14.78
C ILE A 339 3.14 -1.13 -13.74
N MET A 340 3.88 -1.53 -12.70
CA MET A 340 4.37 -0.62 -11.66
C MET A 340 5.28 0.48 -12.24
N CYS A 341 6.21 0.13 -13.12
CA CYS A 341 7.02 1.13 -13.81
C CYS A 341 6.21 2.09 -14.68
N ASN A 342 5.07 1.65 -15.24
CA ASN A 342 4.19 2.56 -15.98
C ASN A 342 3.46 3.53 -15.05
N LEU A 343 3.05 3.11 -13.86
CA LEU A 343 2.50 4.01 -12.84
C LEU A 343 3.54 5.05 -12.39
N GLU A 344 4.78 4.62 -12.11
CA GLU A 344 5.90 5.51 -11.75
C GLU A 344 6.17 6.58 -12.81
N LYS A 345 5.96 6.28 -14.10
CA LYS A 345 6.17 7.24 -15.18
C LYS A 345 5.10 8.33 -15.25
N ILE A 346 3.92 8.07 -14.66
CA ILE A 346 2.72 8.90 -14.75
C ILE A 346 2.56 9.72 -13.47
N PHE A 347 2.57 9.05 -12.32
CA PHE A 347 2.26 9.64 -11.03
C PHE A 347 3.53 10.15 -10.32
N PRO A 348 3.41 11.14 -9.43
CA PRO A 348 4.56 11.62 -8.68
C PRO A 348 5.11 10.51 -7.76
N PRO A 349 6.39 10.54 -7.39
CA PRO A 349 7.04 9.59 -6.48
C PRO A 349 6.25 9.32 -5.20
N ALA A 350 5.65 10.36 -4.61
CA ALA A 350 4.83 10.23 -3.40
C ALA A 350 3.57 9.36 -3.56
N PHE A 351 3.18 9.05 -4.81
CA PHE A 351 2.09 8.14 -5.12
C PHE A 351 2.47 6.67 -4.86
N ILE A 352 3.74 6.30 -5.06
CA ILE A 352 4.21 4.92 -4.93
C ILE A 352 4.76 4.74 -3.51
N ASP A 353 3.88 4.45 -2.56
CA ASP A 353 4.26 4.11 -1.19
C ASP A 353 4.32 2.59 -0.98
N SER A 354 4.43 2.15 0.27
CA SER A 354 4.51 0.73 0.59
C SER A 354 3.32 -0.05 0.06
N ILE A 355 2.11 0.50 0.08
CA ILE A 355 0.91 -0.21 -0.33
C ILE A 355 0.89 -0.44 -1.85
N GLU A 356 1.19 0.58 -2.66
CA GLU A 356 1.31 0.37 -4.11
C GLU A 356 2.45 -0.60 -4.43
N HIS A 357 3.55 -0.54 -3.68
CA HIS A 357 4.67 -1.47 -3.88
C HIS A 357 4.26 -2.94 -3.66
N LEU A 358 3.41 -3.25 -2.69
CA LEU A 358 2.99 -4.62 -2.38
C LEU A 358 2.36 -5.37 -3.57
N ILE A 359 1.82 -4.65 -4.56
CA ILE A 359 1.25 -5.23 -5.79
C ILE A 359 2.25 -6.16 -6.49
N VAL A 360 3.56 -5.87 -6.45
CA VAL A 360 4.60 -6.67 -7.12
C VAL A 360 4.73 -8.08 -6.53
N HIS A 361 4.27 -8.30 -5.30
CA HIS A 361 4.37 -9.59 -4.60
C HIS A 361 3.15 -10.47 -4.83
N LEU A 362 1.98 -9.88 -5.11
CA LEU A 362 0.69 -10.57 -5.17
C LEU A 362 0.61 -11.67 -6.24
N SER A 363 1.27 -11.49 -7.38
CA SER A 363 1.24 -12.50 -8.46
C SER A 363 1.90 -13.82 -8.02
N TYR A 364 2.99 -13.74 -7.26
CA TYR A 364 3.63 -14.94 -6.72
C TYR A 364 2.80 -15.58 -5.61
N GLU A 365 2.26 -14.76 -4.69
CA GLU A 365 1.44 -15.27 -3.60
C GLU A 365 0.21 -16.00 -4.13
N ALA A 366 -0.49 -15.44 -5.12
CA ALA A 366 -1.63 -16.12 -5.73
C ALA A 366 -1.23 -17.37 -6.55
N ARG A 367 -0.05 -17.37 -7.20
CA ARG A 367 0.44 -18.57 -7.91
C ARG A 367 0.68 -19.74 -6.97
N VAL A 368 1.23 -19.46 -5.79
CA VAL A 368 1.68 -20.49 -4.85
C VAL A 368 0.60 -20.81 -3.81
N GLY A 369 -0.14 -19.81 -3.34
CA GLY A 369 -1.20 -19.94 -2.33
C GLY A 369 -2.57 -20.28 -2.92
N GLY A 370 -2.77 -20.11 -4.22
CA GLY A 370 -4.05 -20.36 -4.89
C GLY A 370 -4.94 -19.11 -4.97
N PRO A 371 -6.20 -19.28 -5.42
CA PRO A 371 -7.17 -18.20 -5.52
C PRO A 371 -7.33 -17.42 -4.20
N VAL A 372 -7.44 -16.09 -4.33
CA VAL A 372 -7.64 -15.15 -3.23
C VAL A 372 -9.12 -14.89 -2.97
#